data_AF-A0AAJ3AZB1-F1
#
_entry.id   AF-A0AAJ3AZB1-F1
#
_cell.length_a   1.000
_cell.length_b   1.000
_cell.length_c   1.000
_cell.angle_alpha   90.00
_cell.angle_beta   90.00
_cell.angle_gamma   90.00
#
_symmetry.space_group_name_H-M   'P 1'
#
loop_
_entity.id
_entity.type
_entity.pdbx_description
1 polymer ?
#
loop_
_entity_poly.entity_id
_entity_poly.type
_entity_poly.pdbx_seq_one_letter_code
_entity_poly.pdbx_strand_id
1 'polypeptide(L)' 'MNIQKMLKELLSRGHTQRGIAVQIGTTQPTIFRAVNGADVRYELGKAIENFYTQEVESDRLKSA' A
#
# COMPACT_ATOMS: atom_id res chain seq x y z
N MET A 1 6.48 4.35 -9.78
CA MET A 1 6.13 5.03 -8.51
C MET A 1 6.98 4.43 -7.38
N ASN A 2 7.27 5.15 -6.29
CA ASN A 2 7.98 4.55 -5.14
C ASN A 2 6.98 4.03 -4.09
N ILE A 3 7.44 3.18 -3.17
CA ILE A 3 6.60 2.55 -2.12
C ILE A 3 5.86 3.59 -1.28
N GLN A 4 6.56 4.66 -0.88
CA GLN A 4 5.96 5.72 -0.07
C GLN A 4 4.75 6.38 -0.78
N LYS A 5 4.88 6.68 -2.07
CA LYS A 5 3.82 7.27 -2.88
C LYS A 5 2.64 6.29 -3.06
N MET A 6 2.91 5.00 -3.30
CA MET A 6 1.87 3.97 -3.37
C MET A 6 1.05 3.89 -2.08
N LEU A 7 1.73 3.89 -0.93
CA LEU A 7 1.04 3.87 0.36
C LEU A 7 0.21 5.14 0.59
N LYS A 8 0.73 6.32 0.27
CA LYS A 8 -0.02 7.58 0.40
C LYS A 8 -1.27 7.61 -0.48
N GLU A 9 -1.18 7.06 -1.69
CA GLU A 9 -2.31 6.95 -2.62
C GLU A 9 -3.33 5.92 -2.14
N LEU A 10 -2.90 4.79 -1.56
CA LEU A 10 -3.84 3.86 -0.91
C LEU A 10 -4.60 4.55 0.24
N LEU A 11 -3.91 5.37 1.04
CA LEU A 11 -4.55 6.13 2.12
C LEU A 11 -5.55 7.17 1.59
N SER A 12 -5.24 7.88 0.49
CA SER A 12 -6.18 8.84 -0.12
C SER A 12 -7.43 8.17 -0.69
N ARG A 13 -7.34 6.89 -1.07
CA ARG A 13 -8.45 6.03 -1.50
C ARG A 13 -9.29 5.46 -0.35
N GLY A 14 -8.99 5.82 0.89
CA GLY A 14 -9.77 5.41 2.07
C GLY A 14 -9.26 4.15 2.77
N HIS A 15 -8.14 3.57 2.32
CA HIS A 15 -7.49 2.51 3.09
C HIS A 15 -6.90 3.07 4.38
N THR A 16 -6.87 2.25 5.44
CA THR A 16 -6.19 2.60 6.69
C THR A 16 -4.84 1.89 6.75
N GLN A 17 -3.85 2.46 7.46
CA GLN A 17 -2.54 1.80 7.62
C GLN A 17 -2.66 0.40 8.25
N ARG A 18 -3.61 0.21 9.16
CA ARG A 18 -3.94 -1.10 9.74
C ARG A 18 -4.57 -2.04 8.70
N GLY A 19 -5.48 -1.54 7.88
CA GLY A 19 -6.10 -2.32 6.80
C GLY A 19 -5.07 -2.81 5.80
N ILE A 20 -4.19 -1.93 5.33
CA ILE A 20 -3.06 -2.27 4.45
C ILE A 20 -2.19 -3.34 5.12
N ALA A 21 -1.84 -3.15 6.39
CA ALA A 21 -0.98 -4.08 7.11
C ALA A 21 -1.59 -5.50 7.17
N VAL A 22 -2.88 -5.60 7.49
CA VAL A 22 -3.60 -6.89 7.51
C VAL A 22 -3.61 -7.52 6.12
N GLN A 23 -3.91 -6.73 5.08
CA GLN A 23 -4.02 -7.23 3.72
C GLN A 23 -2.72 -7.81 3.16
N ILE A 24 -1.57 -7.21 3.51
CA ILE A 24 -0.26 -7.64 2.99
C ILE A 24 0.55 -8.46 4.01
N GLY A 25 -0.05 -8.84 5.13
CA GLY A 25 0.59 -9.70 6.13
C GLY A 25 1.74 -9.04 6.90
N THR A 26 1.59 -7.77 7.29
CA THR A 26 2.56 -7.03 8.12
C THR A 26 1.89 -6.32 9.30
N THR A 27 2.61 -5.41 9.95
CA THR A 27 2.10 -4.64 11.10
C THR A 27 1.88 -3.16 10.75
N GLN A 28 0.92 -2.52 11.42
CA GLN A 28 0.67 -1.09 11.23
C GLN A 28 1.91 -0.21 11.51
N PRO A 29 2.75 -0.46 12.54
CA PRO A 29 3.99 0.31 12.73
C PRO A 29 4.97 0.19 11.56
N THR A 30 5.03 -0.98 10.90
CA THR A 30 5.84 -1.15 9.69
C THR A 30 5.31 -0.29 8.54
N ILE A 31 3.99 -0.27 8.33
CA ILE A 31 3.36 0.61 7.33
C ILE A 31 3.58 2.08 7.67
N PHE A 32 3.41 2.48 8.94
CA PHE A 32 3.63 3.85 9.39
C PHE A 32 5.05 4.33 9.04
N ARG A 33 6.08 3.53 9.32
CA ARG A 33 7.46 3.89 8.95
C ARG A 33 7.64 4.02 7.43
N ALA A 34 7.09 3.09 6.66
CA ALA A 34 7.18 3.12 5.19
C ALA A 34 6.44 4.33 4.58
N VAL A 35 5.28 4.72 5.11
CA VAL A 35 4.55 5.96 4.74
C VAL A 35 5.41 7.21 5.00
N ASN A 36 6.23 7.17 6.04
CA ASN A 36 7.18 8.24 6.39
C ASN A 36 8.54 8.13 5.68
N GLY A 37 8.67 7.21 4.71
CA GLY A 37 9.85 7.13 3.85
C GLY A 37 10.98 6.25 4.39
N ALA A 38 10.73 5.44 5.42
CA ALA A 38 11.69 4.41 5.80
C ALA A 38 11.85 3.38 4.68
N ASP A 39 13.09 2.92 4.48
CA ASP A 39 13.37 1.83 3.56
C ASP A 39 12.62 0.56 3.95
N VAL A 40 12.13 -0.14 2.94
CA VAL A 40 11.45 -1.43 3.09
C VAL A 40 12.29 -2.53 2.45
N ARG A 41 12.21 -3.72 3.03
CA ARG A 41 12.77 -4.91 2.39
C ARG A 41 12.02 -5.20 1.09
N TYR A 42 12.71 -5.85 0.16
CA TYR A 42 12.17 -6.20 -1.16
C TYR A 42 10.79 -6.86 -1.07
N GLU A 43 10.63 -7.90 -0.23
CA GLU A 43 9.37 -8.63 -0.08
C GLU A 43 8.20 -7.73 0.34
N LEU A 44 8.45 -6.82 1.29
CA LEU A 44 7.43 -5.88 1.74
C LEU A 44 7.12 -4.85 0.63
N GLY A 45 8.15 -4.36 -0.07
CA GLY A 45 7.97 -3.49 -1.21
C GLY A 45 7.11 -4.14 -2.29
N LYS A 46 7.41 -5.39 -2.66
CA LYS A 46 6.66 -6.13 -3.68
C LYS A 46 5.21 -6.41 -3.25
N ALA A 47 4.98 -6.73 -1.99
CA ALA A 47 3.62 -6.89 -1.47
C ALA A 47 2.81 -5.59 -1.56
N ILE A 48 3.42 -4.44 -1.25
CA ILE A 48 2.79 -3.12 -1.40
C ILE A 48 2.51 -2.81 -2.86
N GLU A 49 3.46 -3.06 -3.77
CA GLU A 49 3.26 -2.87 -5.21
C GLU A 49 2.07 -3.68 -5.73
N ASN A 50 2.03 -4.97 -5.38
CA ASN A 50 0.96 -5.87 -5.82
C ASN A 50 -0.41 -5.40 -5.31
N PHE A 51 -0.51 -5.02 -4.03
CA PHE A 51 -1.75 -4.52 -3.47
C PHE A 51 -2.18 -3.20 -4.12
N TYR A 52 -1.25 -2.26 -4.32
CA TYR A 52 -1.53 -1.02 -5.03
C TYR A 52 -2.07 -1.26 -6.44
N THR A 53 -1.43 -2.14 -7.22
CA THR A 53 -1.89 -2.47 -8.57
C THR A 53 -3.29 -3.08 -8.55
N GLN A 54 -3.59 -3.98 -7.62
CA GLN A 54 -4.94 -4.56 -7.49
C GLN A 54 -6.01 -3.52 -7.21
N GLU A 55 -5.74 -2.57 -6.32
CA GLU A 55 -6.69 -1.49 -5.99
C GLU A 55 -6.92 -0.55 -7.17
N VAL A 56 -5.85 -0.16 -7.88
CA VAL A 56 -5.98 0.71 -9.07
C VAL A 56 -6.73 0.03 -10.21
N GLU A 57 -6.46 -1.24 -10.48
CA GLU A 57 -7.19 -1.99 -11.51
C GLU A 57 -8.65 -2.24 -11.11
N SER A 58 -8.92 -2.48 -9.82
CA SER A 58 -10.30 -2.59 -9.31
C SER A 58 -11.10 -1.31 -9.54
N ASP A 59 -10.52 -0.15 -9.29
CA ASP A 59 -11.19 1.14 -9.52
C ASP A 59 -11.42 1.41 -11.01
N ARG A 60 -10.48 1.00 -11.87
CA ARG A 60 -10.65 1.08 -13.33
C ARG A 60 -11.83 0.23 -13.80
N LEU A 61 -11.99 -0.97 -13.27
CA LEU A 61 -13.09 -1.87 -13.61
C LEU A 61 -14.44 -1.39 -13.08
N LYS A 62 -14.50 -0.71 -11.92
CA LYS A 62 -15.74 -0.12 -11.39
C LYS A 62 -16.20 1.14 -12.13
N SER A 63 -15.30 1.76 -12.88
CA SER A 63 -15.55 3.02 -13.59
C SER A 63 -15.81 2.84 -15.10
N ALA A 64 -15.85 1.59 -15.58
CA ALA A 64 -16.09 1.20 -16.97
C ALA A 64 -17.48 0.57 -17.13
#